data_AF-A0A3S0FLK1-F1
#
_entry.id   AF-A0A3S0FLK1-F1
#
_cell.length_a   1.000
_cell.length_b   1.000
_cell.length_c   1.000
_cell.angle_alpha   90.00
_cell.angle_beta   90.00
_cell.angle_gamma   90.00
#
_symmetry.space_group_name_H-M   'P 1'
#
loop_
_entity.id
_entity.type
_entity.pdbx_description
1 polymer ?
#
loop_
_entity_poly.entity_id
_entity_poly.type
_entity_poly.pdbx_seq_one_letter_code
_entity_poly.pdbx_strand_id
1 'polypeptide(L)'
;MRSFLYKLYFMLTGPLYRRLHLELSLQMQEVVRANVEHNEKTTKKILDELLRLSYVVNGGSAQEIGPDETKTMSDAEIAAVIKDVDSSIGAIEVCKKHDLPLTTVFALRAKFGGMNEVAIHRTRELEERYAELSGRVESLMNENKRLLTTSGSPTSRS
;
A
#
# COMPACT_ATOMS: atom_id res chain seq x y z
N MET A 1 4.69 -60.97 43.44
CA MET A 1 5.63 -60.24 42.56
C MET A 1 4.98 -59.61 41.33
N ARG A 2 4.30 -60.36 40.44
CA ARG A 2 3.74 -59.80 39.18
C ARG A 2 2.83 -58.57 39.36
N SER A 3 1.87 -58.62 40.30
CA SER A 3 0.96 -57.49 40.56
C SER A 3 1.66 -56.21 41.03
N PHE A 4 2.75 -56.35 41.78
CA PHE A 4 3.58 -55.22 42.22
C PHE A 4 4.32 -54.57 41.05
N LEU A 5 4.89 -55.39 40.15
CA LEU A 5 5.58 -54.91 38.95
C LEU A 5 4.63 -54.17 37.99
N TYR A 6 3.38 -54.65 37.81
CA TYR A 6 2.39 -53.94 37.00
C TYR A 6 1.95 -52.60 37.63
N LYS A 7 1.76 -52.55 38.96
CA LYS A 7 1.47 -51.30 39.67
C LYS A 7 2.63 -50.30 39.56
N LEU A 8 3.86 -50.78 39.71
CA LEU A 8 5.06 -49.95 39.58
C LEU A 8 5.21 -49.41 38.16
N TYR A 9 5.03 -50.27 37.15
CA TYR A 9 5.01 -49.89 35.74
C TYR A 9 3.95 -48.82 35.46
N PHE A 10 2.71 -49.02 35.92
CA PHE A 10 1.62 -48.06 35.71
C PHE A 10 1.87 -46.72 36.44
N MET A 11 2.40 -46.76 37.67
CA MET A 11 2.76 -45.55 38.42
C MET A 11 3.89 -44.76 37.79
N LEU A 12 4.86 -45.41 37.15
CA LEU A 12 6.00 -44.74 36.51
C LEU A 12 5.66 -44.26 35.09
N THR A 13 4.99 -45.10 34.29
CA THR A 13 4.72 -44.80 32.88
C THR A 13 3.51 -43.88 32.69
N GLY A 14 2.51 -43.92 33.57
CA GLY A 14 1.31 -43.09 33.48
C GLY A 14 1.60 -41.58 33.50
N PRO A 15 2.36 -41.06 34.50
CA PRO A 15 2.74 -39.65 34.54
C PRO A 15 3.63 -39.22 33.37
N LEU A 16 4.57 -40.08 32.96
CA LEU A 16 5.45 -39.83 31.81
C LEU A 16 4.64 -39.70 30.50
N TYR A 17 3.71 -40.62 30.25
CA TYR A 17 2.85 -40.58 29.06
C TYR A 17 1.93 -39.35 29.06
N ARG A 18 1.34 -38.99 30.22
CA ARG A 18 0.52 -37.77 30.32
C ARG A 18 1.31 -36.51 30.01
N ARG A 19 2.54 -36.39 30.53
CA ARG A 19 3.39 -35.23 30.29
C ARG A 19 3.79 -35.12 28.82
N LEU A 20 4.22 -36.23 28.20
CA LEU A 20 4.56 -36.29 26.79
C LEU A 20 3.36 -35.95 25.89
N HIS A 21 2.18 -36.50 26.21
CA HIS A 21 0.95 -36.20 25.48
C HIS A 21 0.57 -34.73 25.59
N LEU A 22 0.72 -34.12 26.78
CA LEU A 22 0.44 -32.70 26.98
C LEU A 22 1.39 -31.82 26.16
N GLU A 23 2.71 -32.08 26.24
CA GLU A 23 3.72 -31.35 25.47
C GLU A 23 3.48 -31.46 23.97
N LEU A 24 3.22 -32.68 23.46
CA LEU A 24 2.92 -32.88 22.05
C LEU A 24 1.64 -32.14 21.63
N SER A 25 0.60 -32.15 22.47
CA SER A 25 -0.65 -31.45 22.18
C SER A 25 -0.49 -29.93 22.14
N LEU A 26 0.34 -29.36 23.02
CA LEU A 26 0.63 -27.93 23.03
C LEU A 26 1.43 -27.52 21.80
N GLN A 27 2.48 -28.28 21.47
CA GLN A 27 3.27 -28.06 20.25
C GLN A 27 2.40 -28.15 18.98
N MET A 28 1.52 -29.16 18.92
CA MET A 28 0.57 -29.31 17.81
C MET A 28 -0.35 -28.09 17.70
N GLN A 29 -0.86 -27.57 18.83
CA GLN A 29 -1.73 -26.39 18.86
C GLN A 29 -0.98 -25.12 18.43
N GLU A 30 0.29 -24.96 18.82
CA GLU A 30 1.13 -23.84 18.39
C GLU A 30 1.37 -23.86 16.88
N VAL A 31 1.69 -25.02 16.32
CA VAL A 31 1.87 -25.19 14.87
C VAL A 31 0.57 -24.88 14.11
N VAL A 32 -0.57 -25.39 14.59
CA VAL A 32 -1.88 -25.09 13.98
C VAL A 32 -2.18 -23.60 14.02
N ARG A 33 -1.93 -22.93 15.16
CA ARG A 33 -2.14 -21.49 15.31
C ARG A 33 -1.26 -20.70 14.33
N ALA A 34 0.04 -21.01 14.27
CA ALA A 34 0.97 -20.35 13.38
C ALA A 34 0.58 -20.55 11.90
N ASN A 35 0.14 -21.75 11.53
CA ASN A 35 -0.35 -22.03 10.18
C ASN A 35 -1.61 -21.24 9.84
N VAL A 36 -2.58 -21.16 10.76
CA VAL A 36 -3.80 -20.35 10.57
C VAL A 36 -3.43 -18.87 10.37
N GLU A 37 -2.57 -18.32 11.23
CA GLU A 37 -2.12 -16.93 11.14
C GLU A 37 -1.36 -16.66 9.83
N HIS A 38 -0.50 -17.58 9.41
CA HIS A 38 0.22 -17.48 8.13
C HIS A 38 -0.74 -17.54 6.93
N ASN A 39 -1.72 -18.44 6.96
CA ASN A 39 -2.73 -18.54 5.91
C ASN A 39 -3.57 -17.27 5.82
N GLU A 40 -4.03 -16.74 6.96
CA GLU A 40 -4.79 -15.50 6.99
C GLU A 40 -4.00 -14.34 6.40
N LYS A 41 -2.73 -14.17 6.81
CA LYS A 41 -1.83 -13.14 6.24
C LYS A 41 -1.64 -13.31 4.74
N THR A 42 -1.46 -14.54 4.27
CA THR A 42 -1.28 -14.84 2.85
C THR A 42 -2.54 -14.55 2.04
N THR A 43 -3.71 -14.93 2.54
CA THR A 43 -5.00 -14.63 1.90
C THR A 43 -5.25 -13.12 1.81
N LYS A 44 -4.95 -12.36 2.88
CA LYS A 44 -5.06 -10.89 2.86
C LYS A 44 -4.13 -10.27 1.80
N LYS A 45 -2.89 -10.74 1.70
CA LYS A 45 -1.94 -10.28 0.66
C LYS A 45 -2.43 -10.58 -0.76
N ILE A 46 -2.93 -11.79 -1.00
CA ILE A 46 -3.47 -12.17 -2.31
C ILE A 46 -4.68 -11.29 -2.64
N LEU A 47 -5.59 -11.05 -1.69
CA LEU A 47 -6.75 -10.19 -1.90
C LEU A 47 -6.35 -8.75 -2.20
N ASP A 48 -5.37 -8.21 -1.48
CA ASP A 48 -4.83 -6.85 -1.70
C ASP A 48 -4.26 -6.70 -3.12
N GLU A 49 -3.47 -7.68 -3.58
CA GLU A 49 -2.94 -7.69 -4.94
C GLU A 49 -4.03 -7.85 -6.00
N LEU A 50 -5.04 -8.70 -5.76
CA LEU A 50 -6.16 -8.83 -6.68
C LEU A 50 -6.97 -7.53 -6.78
N LEU A 51 -7.21 -6.84 -5.67
CA LEU A 51 -7.88 -5.54 -5.64
C LEU A 51 -7.05 -4.48 -6.37
N ARG A 52 -5.75 -4.45 -6.15
CA ARG A 52 -4.82 -3.56 -6.87
C ARG A 52 -4.82 -3.83 -8.37
N LEU A 53 -4.72 -5.09 -8.78
CA LEU A 53 -4.74 -5.48 -10.19
C LEU A 53 -6.08 -5.12 -10.84
N SER A 54 -7.20 -5.31 -10.13
CA SER A 54 -8.51 -4.86 -10.57
C SER A 54 -8.54 -3.34 -10.81
N TYR A 55 -7.96 -2.56 -9.89
CA TYR A 55 -7.86 -1.11 -10.05
C TYR A 55 -7.07 -0.72 -11.31
N VAL A 56 -5.89 -1.32 -11.52
CA VAL A 56 -5.04 -1.05 -12.70
C VAL A 56 -5.72 -1.47 -14.01
N VAL A 57 -6.34 -2.65 -14.05
CA VAL A 57 -7.01 -3.19 -15.27
C VAL A 57 -8.21 -2.34 -15.68
N ASN A 58 -8.93 -1.75 -14.72
CA ASN A 58 -10.07 -0.87 -14.99
C ASN A 58 -9.66 0.56 -15.40
N GLY A 59 -8.38 0.79 -15.73
CA GLY A 59 -7.89 2.10 -16.16
C GLY A 59 -7.44 3.01 -15.02
N GLY A 60 -7.32 2.49 -13.79
CA GLY A 60 -6.68 3.19 -12.67
C GLY A 60 -5.20 3.42 -12.95
N SER A 61 -4.89 4.48 -13.72
CA SER A 61 -3.53 4.92 -13.98
C SER A 61 -3.08 5.86 -12.87
N ALA A 62 -1.78 5.82 -12.52
CA ALA A 62 -1.16 6.73 -11.55
C ALA A 62 -1.25 8.22 -11.95
N GLN A 63 -1.79 8.52 -13.14
CA GLN A 63 -1.87 9.86 -13.73
C GLN A 63 -3.24 10.55 -13.50
N GLU A 64 -4.26 9.83 -13.02
CA GLU A 64 -5.64 10.35 -12.92
C GLU A 64 -6.17 10.55 -11.49
N ILE A 65 -5.31 10.71 -10.48
CA ILE A 65 -5.76 11.55 -9.37
C ILE A 65 -5.61 12.98 -9.86
N GLY A 66 -6.73 13.61 -10.20
CA GLY A 66 -6.74 15.04 -10.47
C GLY A 66 -6.00 15.78 -9.36
N PRO A 67 -5.29 16.89 -9.67
CA PRO A 67 -4.44 17.60 -8.72
C PRO A 67 -5.15 18.09 -7.43
N ASP A 68 -6.47 17.93 -7.33
CA ASP A 68 -7.32 18.45 -6.26
C ASP A 68 -7.49 17.48 -5.07
N GLU A 69 -7.62 16.17 -5.29
CA GLU A 69 -7.89 15.21 -4.19
C GLU A 69 -6.64 14.93 -3.34
N THR A 70 -5.45 14.88 -3.94
CA THR A 70 -4.23 14.73 -3.14
C THR A 70 -3.86 16.02 -2.43
N LYS A 71 -4.03 17.19 -3.07
CA LYS A 71 -3.60 18.49 -2.53
C LYS A 71 -4.30 18.88 -1.22
N THR A 72 -5.49 18.33 -0.95
CA THR A 72 -6.23 18.60 0.28
C THR A 72 -5.74 17.78 1.48
N MET A 73 -5.06 16.66 1.25
CA MET A 73 -4.49 15.82 2.32
C MET A 73 -3.08 16.26 2.72
N SER A 74 -2.78 16.21 4.02
CA SER A 74 -1.44 16.49 4.52
C SER A 74 -0.44 15.39 4.16
N ASP A 75 0.83 15.76 4.02
CA ASP A 75 1.90 14.81 3.70
C ASP A 75 2.06 13.73 4.79
N ALA A 76 1.85 14.11 6.05
CA ALA A 76 1.87 13.20 7.20
C ALA A 76 0.73 12.17 7.14
N GLU A 77 -0.49 12.59 6.79
CA GLU A 77 -1.63 11.68 6.63
C GLU A 77 -1.38 10.69 5.48
N ILE A 78 -0.85 11.17 4.35
CA ILE A 78 -0.53 10.30 3.21
C ILE A 78 0.56 9.30 3.61
N ALA A 79 1.62 9.74 4.27
CA ALA A 79 2.67 8.85 4.76
C ALA A 79 2.12 7.76 5.70
N ALA A 80 1.16 8.12 6.57
CA ALA A 80 0.49 7.18 7.46
C ALA A 80 -0.37 6.15 6.72
N VAL A 81 -1.17 6.60 5.74
CA VAL A 81 -1.98 5.71 4.89
C VAL A 81 -1.09 4.72 4.14
N ILE A 82 -0.04 5.21 3.47
CA ILE A 82 0.90 4.37 2.70
C ILE A 82 1.57 3.33 3.58
N LYS A 83 2.05 3.76 4.76
CA LYS A 83 2.65 2.87 5.74
C LYS A 83 1.69 1.77 6.18
N ASP A 84 0.43 2.10 6.45
CA ASP A 84 -0.57 1.12 6.89
C ASP A 84 -0.90 0.10 5.78
N VAL A 85 -0.95 0.54 4.52
CA VAL A 85 -1.17 -0.35 3.36
C VAL A 85 0.03 -1.28 3.15
N ASP A 86 1.25 -0.74 3.18
CA ASP A 86 2.47 -1.52 2.97
C ASP A 86 2.79 -2.45 4.17
N SER A 87 2.30 -2.11 5.37
CA SER A 87 2.43 -2.95 6.59
C SER A 87 1.49 -4.16 6.60
N SER A 88 0.78 -4.46 5.51
CA SER A 88 -0.09 -5.63 5.32
C SER A 88 -1.33 -5.69 6.22
N ILE A 89 -1.80 -4.55 6.72
CA ILE A 89 -3.10 -4.45 7.42
C ILE A 89 -4.26 -4.73 6.44
N GLY A 90 -4.01 -4.68 5.13
CA GLY A 90 -4.95 -4.97 4.05
C GLY A 90 -5.77 -3.73 3.69
N ALA A 91 -5.87 -3.42 2.39
CA ALA A 91 -6.44 -2.15 1.94
C ALA A 91 -7.85 -1.85 2.48
N ILE A 92 -8.69 -2.87 2.70
CA ILE A 92 -10.06 -2.70 3.24
C ILE A 92 -10.02 -2.18 4.69
N GLU A 93 -9.09 -2.65 5.51
CA GLU A 93 -8.94 -2.19 6.90
C GLU A 93 -8.39 -0.76 6.93
N VAL A 94 -7.48 -0.43 6.00
CA VAL A 94 -6.97 0.94 5.82
C VAL A 94 -8.07 1.90 5.43
N CYS A 95 -8.94 1.52 4.47
CA CYS A 95 -10.09 2.33 4.08
C CYS A 95 -11.00 2.68 5.26
N LYS A 96 -11.23 1.72 6.16
CA LYS A 96 -12.04 1.94 7.38
C LYS A 96 -11.34 2.82 8.42
N LYS A 97 -10.01 2.74 8.50
CA LYS A 97 -9.24 3.47 9.51
C LYS A 97 -9.10 4.96 9.15
N HIS A 98 -8.95 5.25 7.86
CA HIS A 98 -8.69 6.61 7.37
C HIS A 98 -9.91 7.25 6.70
N ASP A 99 -11.07 6.57 6.69
CA ASP A 99 -12.30 6.99 6.01
C ASP A 99 -12.07 7.37 4.53
N LEU A 100 -11.23 6.59 3.85
CA LEU A 100 -10.89 6.80 2.44
C LEU A 100 -11.50 5.72 1.56
N PRO A 101 -11.98 6.08 0.36
CA PRO A 101 -12.40 5.10 -0.61
C PRO A 101 -11.19 4.30 -1.11
N LEU A 102 -11.45 3.05 -1.48
CA LEU A 102 -10.41 2.10 -1.90
C LEU A 102 -9.61 2.59 -3.12
N THR A 103 -10.26 3.34 -4.01
CA THR A 103 -9.64 3.97 -5.18
C THR A 103 -8.55 4.96 -4.79
N THR A 104 -8.83 5.86 -3.84
CA THR A 104 -7.85 6.85 -3.36
C THR A 104 -6.68 6.18 -2.65
N VAL A 105 -6.91 5.13 -1.87
CA VAL A 105 -5.85 4.38 -1.19
C VAL A 105 -4.88 3.74 -2.21
N PHE A 106 -5.39 3.06 -3.24
CA PHE A 106 -4.53 2.48 -4.27
C PHE A 106 -3.84 3.53 -5.13
N ALA A 107 -4.50 4.65 -5.40
CA ALA A 107 -3.92 5.73 -6.18
C ALA A 107 -2.78 6.42 -5.41
N LEU A 108 -2.96 6.68 -4.12
CA LEU A 108 -1.90 7.16 -3.23
C LEU A 108 -0.74 6.16 -3.19
N ARG A 109 -1.01 4.86 -3.06
CA ARG A 109 0.03 3.81 -3.07
C ARG A 109 0.77 3.74 -4.39
N ALA A 110 0.09 3.94 -5.52
CA ALA A 110 0.72 3.96 -6.84
C ALA A 110 1.65 5.17 -7.01
N LYS A 111 1.27 6.33 -6.45
CA LYS A 111 2.03 7.59 -6.56
C LYS A 111 3.17 7.72 -5.53
N PHE A 112 2.92 7.34 -4.28
CA PHE A 112 3.78 7.60 -3.13
C PHE A 112 4.26 6.31 -2.42
N GLY A 113 3.97 5.12 -2.94
CA GLY A 113 4.40 3.86 -2.35
C GLY A 113 5.91 3.81 -2.11
N GLY A 114 6.32 3.39 -0.92
CA GLY A 114 7.73 3.37 -0.51
C GLY A 114 8.38 4.74 -0.25
N MET A 115 7.62 5.84 -0.28
CA MET A 115 8.10 7.18 0.08
C MET A 115 7.81 7.51 1.55
N ASN A 116 8.73 8.24 2.19
CA ASN A 116 8.52 8.85 3.49
C ASN A 116 7.92 10.25 3.34
N GLU A 117 7.38 10.84 4.43
CA GLU A 117 6.77 12.18 4.44
C GLU A 117 7.62 13.26 3.74
N VAL A 118 8.93 13.33 4.04
CA VAL A 118 9.84 14.29 3.40
C VAL A 118 9.95 14.09 1.89
N ALA A 119 9.92 12.83 1.44
CA ALA A 119 9.96 12.52 0.02
C ALA A 119 8.63 12.90 -0.66
N ILE A 120 7.49 12.67 0.01
CA ILE A 120 6.17 13.10 -0.47
C ILE A 120 6.12 14.61 -0.65
N HIS A 121 6.54 15.37 0.36
CA HIS A 121 6.60 16.83 0.28
C HIS A 121 7.45 17.29 -0.91
N ARG A 122 8.65 16.73 -1.06
CA ARG A 122 9.57 17.07 -2.15
C ARG A 122 8.99 16.72 -3.52
N THR A 123 8.27 15.60 -3.66
CA THR A 123 7.63 15.24 -4.93
C THR A 123 6.54 16.24 -5.32
N ARG A 124 5.72 16.69 -4.36
CA ARG A 124 4.70 17.71 -4.60
C ARG A 124 5.29 19.05 -5.02
N GLU A 125 6.34 19.49 -4.34
CA GLU A 125 7.05 20.73 -4.70
C GLU A 125 7.61 20.65 -6.13
N LEU A 126 8.16 19.49 -6.53
CA LEU A 126 8.67 19.29 -7.88
C LEU A 126 7.57 19.26 -8.94
N GLU A 127 6.43 18.63 -8.64
CA GLU A 127 5.26 18.62 -9.52
C GLU A 127 4.70 20.03 -9.73
N GLU A 128 4.59 20.82 -8.67
CA GLU A 128 4.14 22.21 -8.73
C GLU A 128 5.08 23.07 -9.59
N ARG A 129 6.39 22.98 -9.34
CA ARG A 129 7.39 23.71 -10.15
C ARG A 129 7.42 23.26 -11.61
N TYR A 130 7.20 21.97 -11.87
CA TYR A 130 7.12 21.45 -13.24
C TYR A 130 5.90 22.01 -13.98
N ALA A 131 4.74 22.06 -13.32
CA ALA A 131 3.52 22.62 -13.88
C ALA A 131 3.68 24.12 -14.20
N GLU A 132 4.24 24.90 -13.27
CA GLU A 132 4.54 26.31 -13.48
C GLU A 132 5.50 26.53 -14.66
N LEU A 133 6.58 25.75 -14.70
CA LEU A 133 7.58 25.87 -15.75
C LEU A 133 6.99 25.50 -17.12
N SER A 134 6.20 24.43 -17.19
CA SER A 134 5.53 23.99 -18.42
C SER A 134 4.57 25.06 -18.94
N GLY A 135 3.72 25.62 -18.07
CA GLY A 135 2.78 26.68 -18.46
C GLY A 135 3.50 27.94 -18.95
N ARG A 136 4.62 28.31 -18.32
CA ARG A 136 5.44 29.44 -18.77
C ARG A 136 6.08 29.19 -20.13
N VAL A 137 6.60 27.99 -20.38
CA VAL A 137 7.16 27.60 -21.68
C VAL A 137 6.09 27.66 -22.76
N GLU A 138 4.90 27.14 -22.49
CA GLU A 138 3.77 27.19 -23.42
C GLU A 138 3.35 28.63 -23.76
N SER A 139 3.28 29.51 -22.75
CA SER A 139 3.00 30.94 -22.93
C SER A 139 4.03 31.62 -23.83
N LEU A 140 5.33 31.41 -23.58
CA LEU A 140 6.42 31.96 -24.40
C LEU A 140 6.41 31.42 -25.84
N MET A 141 6.10 30.13 -26.03
CA MET A 141 5.96 29.54 -27.36
C MET A 141 4.80 30.17 -28.13
N ASN A 142 3.66 30.39 -27.47
CA ASN A 142 2.49 31.03 -28.07
C ASN A 142 2.76 32.50 -28.42
N GLU A 143 3.50 33.23 -27.59
CA GLU A 143 3.92 34.60 -27.87
C GLU A 143 4.88 34.67 -29.07
N ASN A 144 5.91 33.82 -29.11
CA ASN A 144 6.82 33.74 -30.25
C ASN A 144 6.09 33.41 -31.55
N LYS A 145 5.13 32.48 -31.52
CA LYS A 145 4.30 32.15 -32.69
C LYS A 145 3.50 33.35 -33.18
N ARG A 146 2.92 34.14 -32.26
CA ARG A 146 2.21 35.38 -32.60
C ARG A 146 3.12 36.39 -33.27
N LEU A 147 4.31 36.62 -32.70
CA LEU A 147 5.29 37.57 -33.24
C LEU A 147 5.71 37.21 -34.66
N LEU A 148 5.98 35.92 -34.93
CA LEU A 148 6.33 35.43 -36.27
C LEU A 148 5.21 35.65 -37.29
N THR A 149 3.94 35.48 -36.89
CA THR A 149 2.79 35.76 -37.78
C THR A 149 2.61 37.25 -38.06
N THR A 150 2.93 38.13 -37.10
CA THR A 150 2.82 39.58 -37.26
C THR A 150 3.98 40.20 -38.05
N SER A 151 5.19 39.63 -37.94
CA SER A 151 6.34 40.08 -38.75
C SER A 151 6.26 39.59 -40.20
N GLY A 152 5.48 38.55 -40.46
CA GLY A 152 5.25 37.99 -41.80
C GLY A 152 4.14 38.67 -42.60
N SER A 153 3.34 39.58 -42.03
CA SER A 153 2.40 40.38 -42.81
C SER A 153 3.16 41.51 -43.51
N PRO A 154 3.23 41.55 -44.86
CA PRO A 154 3.93 42.61 -45.56
C PRO A 154 3.23 43.93 -45.25
N THR A 155 3.98 44.82 -44.61
CA THR A 155 3.66 46.24 -44.48
C THR A 155 3.50 46.80 -45.90
N SER A 156 2.31 46.70 -46.47
CA SER A 156 1.90 47.45 -47.64
C SER A 156 1.73 48.91 -47.22
N ARG A 157 2.85 49.60 -47.08
CA ARG A 157 2.91 51.07 -47.13
C ARG A 157 3.98 51.47 -48.11
N SER A 158 3.50 51.80 -49.30
CA SER A 158 3.83 52.96 -50.16
C SER A 158 3.81 52.53 -51.61
#